data_AF-A0A2B2MFF2-F1
#
_entry.id   AF-A0A2B2MFF2-F1
#
_cell.length_a   1.000
_cell.length_b   1.000
_cell.length_c   1.000
_cell.angle_alpha   90.00
_cell.angle_beta   90.00
_cell.angle_gamma   90.00
#
_symmetry.space_group_name_H-M   'P 1'
#
loop_
_entity.id
_entity.type
_entity.pdbx_description
1 polymer ?
#
loop_
_entity_poly.entity_id
_entity_poly.type
_entity_poly.pdbx_seq_one_letter_code
_entity_poly.pdbx_strand_id
1 'polypeptide(L)'
;MRRKGYYIYNETKKMYNNEIIISDKVQSMNPTLETLKEMIFNGEIEEVFISHYFDDRKSNLERESIENVRREWDISYHNNICLTNEPVSLEDFPDEYLYFVELWGNEKGNVILVLFMHH
;
A
#
# COMPACT_ATOMS: atom_id res chain seq x y z
N MET A 1 23.67 -5.84 10.01
CA MET A 1 23.42 -6.02 8.57
C MET A 1 22.40 -4.97 8.13
N ARG A 2 22.79 -4.01 7.27
CA ARG A 2 21.84 -3.04 6.70
C ARG A 2 20.85 -3.83 5.84
N ARG A 3 19.57 -3.90 6.25
CA ARG A 3 18.50 -4.42 5.39
C ARG A 3 18.47 -3.54 4.15
N LYS A 4 18.90 -4.09 3.01
CA LYS A 4 18.74 -3.44 1.72
C LYS A 4 17.26 -3.57 1.33
N GLY A 5 16.58 -2.47 1.03
CA GLY A 5 15.18 -2.52 0.61
C GLY A 5 14.34 -1.32 1.05
N TYR A 6 13.06 -1.38 0.69
CA TYR A 6 12.06 -0.37 0.99
C TYR A 6 11.42 -0.64 2.35
N TYR A 7 11.17 0.41 3.13
CA TYR A 7 10.47 0.27 4.40
C TYR A 7 9.86 1.60 4.87
N ILE A 8 8.88 1.52 5.78
CA ILE A 8 8.30 2.66 6.49
C ILE A 8 8.74 2.59 7.96
N TYR A 9 9.20 3.72 8.51
CA TYR A 9 9.21 3.93 9.97
C TYR A 9 7.84 4.45 10.39
N ASN A 10 7.07 3.62 11.09
CA ASN A 10 5.67 3.89 11.38
C ASN A 10 5.47 5.04 12.37
N GLU A 11 6.38 5.17 13.35
CA GLU A 11 6.35 6.26 14.34
C GLU A 11 6.49 7.65 13.69
N THR A 12 7.38 7.78 12.70
CA THR A 12 7.65 9.07 12.05
C THR A 12 6.90 9.24 10.73
N LYS A 13 6.17 8.20 10.30
CA LYS A 13 5.53 8.10 8.99
C LYS A 13 6.47 8.55 7.85
N LYS A 14 7.64 7.90 7.78
CA LYS A 14 8.64 8.13 6.73
C LYS A 14 8.96 6.85 5.99
N MET A 15 8.89 6.90 4.67
CA MET A 15 9.25 5.83 3.75
C MET A 15 10.68 6.00 3.26
N TYR A 16 11.44 4.91 3.29
CA TYR A 16 12.85 4.86 2.94
C TYR A 16 13.11 3.83 1.85
N ASN A 17 14.06 4.15 0.98
CA ASN A 17 14.81 3.18 0.20
C ASN A 17 16.23 3.13 0.76
N ASN A 18 16.54 2.10 1.54
CA ASN A 18 17.77 2.02 2.33
C ASN A 18 17.88 3.20 3.31
N GLU A 19 18.73 4.19 3.02
CA GLU A 19 18.99 5.34 3.89
C GLU A 19 18.41 6.65 3.33
N ILE A 20 17.77 6.58 2.16
CA ILE A 20 17.21 7.72 1.46
C ILE A 20 15.72 7.76 1.75
N ILE A 21 15.23 8.91 2.22
CA ILE A 21 13.79 9.16 2.36
C ILE A 21 13.23 9.32 0.95
N ILE A 22 12.18 8.56 0.62
CA ILE A 22 11.49 8.65 -0.68
C ILE A 22 10.09 9.24 -0.56
N SER A 23 9.52 9.23 0.64
CA SER A 23 8.28 9.93 0.97
C SER A 23 8.21 10.14 2.48
N ASP A 24 7.74 11.31 2.91
CA ASP A 24 7.49 11.67 4.30
C ASP A 24 6.05 12.18 4.51
N LYS A 25 5.18 11.94 3.52
CA LYS A 25 3.81 12.44 3.51
C LYS A 25 2.84 11.35 3.12
N VAL A 26 2.08 10.88 4.11
CA VAL A 26 0.84 10.13 3.86
C VAL A 26 -0.21 11.13 3.37
N GLN A 27 -0.88 10.80 2.28
CA GLN A 27 -1.97 11.61 1.77
C GLN A 27 -3.20 11.41 2.65
N SER A 28 -3.88 12.50 3.01
CA SER A 28 -5.11 12.47 3.81
C SER A 28 -6.35 12.06 3.00
N MET A 29 -6.16 11.40 1.86
CA MET A 29 -7.22 11.00 0.96
C MET A 29 -7.72 9.62 1.36
N ASN A 30 -9.04 9.48 1.50
CA ASN A 30 -9.70 8.20 1.69
C ASN A 30 -10.33 7.80 0.34
N PRO A 31 -9.59 7.10 -0.55
CA PRO A 31 -10.12 6.70 -1.84
C PRO A 31 -11.28 5.72 -1.64
N THR A 32 -12.26 5.73 -2.56
CA THR A 32 -13.15 4.57 -2.74
C THR A 32 -12.43 3.51 -3.58
N LEU A 33 -12.97 2.28 -3.64
CA LEU A 33 -12.43 1.24 -4.53
C LEU A 33 -12.45 1.69 -6.00
N GLU A 34 -13.49 2.39 -6.42
CA GLU A 34 -13.62 2.91 -7.78
C GLU A 34 -12.55 3.96 -8.09
N THR A 35 -12.36 4.94 -7.18
CA THR A 35 -11.29 5.93 -7.34
C THR A 35 -9.91 5.27 -7.34
N LEU A 36 -9.67 4.28 -6.48
CA LEU A 36 -8.40 3.56 -6.46
C LEU A 36 -8.16 2.80 -7.79
N LYS A 37 -9.20 2.17 -8.34
CA LYS A 37 -9.16 1.55 -9.67
C LYS A 37 -8.80 2.58 -10.73
N GLU A 38 -9.49 3.72 -10.78
CA GLU A 38 -9.20 4.78 -11.74
C GLU A 38 -7.74 5.25 -11.64
N MET A 39 -7.24 5.54 -10.44
CA MET A 39 -5.86 5.98 -10.24
C MET A 39 -4.83 4.96 -10.76
N ILE A 40 -5.06 3.67 -10.53
CA ILE A 40 -4.18 2.59 -11.00
C ILE A 40 -4.20 2.49 -12.52
N PHE A 41 -5.37 2.58 -13.15
CA PHE A 41 -5.53 2.39 -14.59
C PHE A 41 -5.17 3.64 -15.41
N ASN A 42 -5.37 4.84 -14.85
CA ASN A 42 -5.04 6.12 -15.47
C ASN A 42 -3.55 6.51 -15.34
N GLY A 43 -2.78 5.77 -14.53
CA GLY A 43 -1.34 6.02 -14.34
C GLY A 43 -1.04 7.14 -13.34
N GLU A 44 -1.95 7.41 -12.41
CA GLU A 44 -1.75 8.35 -11.31
C GLU A 44 -0.86 7.76 -10.21
N ILE A 45 -0.88 6.43 -10.07
CA ILE A 45 0.03 5.66 -9.21
C ILE A 45 1.34 5.38 -9.96
N GLU A 46 2.46 5.87 -9.43
CA GLU A 46 3.80 5.64 -10.00
C GLU A 46 4.43 4.34 -9.46
N GLU A 47 4.24 4.06 -8.17
CA GLU A 47 4.81 2.90 -7.51
C GLU A 47 3.76 2.21 -6.63
N VAL A 48 3.84 0.87 -6.58
CA VAL A 48 3.04 0.05 -5.67
C VAL A 48 3.97 -0.75 -4.77
N PHE A 49 3.67 -0.75 -3.47
CA PHE A 49 4.34 -1.57 -2.49
C PHE A 49 3.35 -2.42 -1.71
N ILE A 50 3.77 -3.64 -1.37
CA ILE A 50 3.05 -4.53 -0.46
C ILE A 50 3.88 -4.72 0.80
N SER A 51 3.24 -4.63 1.96
CA SER A 51 3.82 -4.98 3.25
C SER A 51 3.17 -6.26 3.77
N HIS A 52 3.90 -7.37 3.69
CA HIS A 52 3.48 -8.65 4.27
C HIS A 52 3.80 -8.75 5.77
N TYR A 53 4.70 -7.90 6.27
CA TYR A 53 5.16 -7.92 7.66
C TYR A 53 5.40 -6.49 8.15
N PHE A 54 4.55 -6.06 9.07
CA PHE A 54 4.66 -4.79 9.77
C PHE A 54 4.32 -4.92 11.26
N ASP A 55 4.97 -4.08 12.05
CA ASP A 55 4.69 -3.90 13.47
C ASP A 55 4.52 -2.40 13.76
N ASP A 56 4.33 -2.01 15.02
CA ASP A 56 4.13 -0.61 15.40
C ASP A 56 5.32 0.30 15.05
N ARG A 57 6.52 -0.27 14.83
CA ARG A 57 7.74 0.49 14.57
C ARG A 57 8.08 0.55 13.09
N LYS A 58 7.95 -0.56 12.37
CA LYS A 58 8.47 -0.71 11.03
C LYS A 58 7.60 -1.61 10.15
N SER A 59 7.36 -1.14 8.94
CA SER A 59 6.77 -1.93 7.85
C SER A 59 7.81 -2.18 6.77
N ASN A 60 8.11 -3.45 6.45
CA ASN A 60 8.99 -3.75 5.32
C ASN A 60 8.14 -3.78 4.05
N LEU A 61 8.67 -3.21 2.97
CA LEU A 61 7.95 -3.04 1.72
C LEU A 61 8.61 -3.85 0.61
N GLU A 62 7.79 -4.57 -0.13
CA GLU A 62 8.16 -5.25 -1.37
C GLU A 62 7.50 -4.50 -2.52
N ARG A 63 8.26 -4.24 -3.59
CA ARG A 63 7.72 -3.55 -4.75
C ARG A 63 6.86 -4.52 -5.55
N GLU A 64 5.64 -4.12 -5.86
CA GLU A 64 4.75 -4.83 -6.77
C GLU A 64 4.71 -4.12 -8.13
N SER A 65 4.60 -4.89 -9.21
CA SER A 65 4.43 -4.33 -10.55
C SER A 65 3.02 -3.79 -10.70
N ILE A 66 2.90 -2.55 -11.18
CA ILE A 66 1.59 -1.97 -11.46
C ILE A 66 0.85 -2.73 -12.58
N GLU A 67 1.56 -3.39 -13.50
CA GLU A 67 0.94 -4.26 -14.50
C GLU A 67 0.33 -5.51 -13.86
N ASN A 68 1.01 -6.11 -12.87
CA ASN A 68 0.45 -7.21 -12.09
C ASN A 68 -0.79 -6.76 -11.32
N VAL A 69 -0.74 -5.61 -10.65
CA VAL A 69 -1.90 -5.06 -9.92
C VAL A 69 -3.09 -4.90 -10.86
N ARG A 70 -2.88 -4.33 -12.06
CA ARG A 70 -3.94 -4.17 -13.07
C ARG A 70 -4.51 -5.52 -13.52
N ARG A 71 -3.64 -6.52 -13.77
CA ARG A 71 -4.06 -7.85 -14.22
C ARG A 71 -4.90 -8.57 -13.17
N GLU A 72 -4.46 -8.50 -11.91
CA GLU A 72 -5.10 -9.21 -10.78
C GLU A 72 -6.19 -8.37 -10.09
N TRP A 73 -6.50 -7.17 -10.59
CA TRP A 73 -7.38 -6.23 -9.90
C TRP A 73 -8.76 -6.83 -9.60
N ASP A 74 -9.46 -7.27 -10.65
CA ASP A 74 -10.81 -7.82 -10.54
C ASP A 74 -10.83 -9.28 -10.00
N ILE A 75 -9.66 -9.91 -9.88
CA ILE A 75 -9.50 -11.30 -9.42
C ILE A 75 -9.23 -11.35 -7.91
N SER A 76 -8.33 -10.48 -7.43
CA SER A 76 -7.80 -10.51 -6.06
C SER A 76 -7.96 -9.17 -5.35
N TYR A 77 -7.35 -8.09 -5.86
CA TYR A 77 -7.25 -6.83 -5.10
C TYR A 77 -8.60 -6.21 -4.76
N HIS A 78 -9.52 -6.12 -5.73
CA HIS A 78 -10.82 -5.48 -5.54
C HIS A 78 -11.62 -6.08 -4.36
N ASN A 79 -11.53 -7.40 -4.18
CA ASN A 79 -12.32 -8.12 -3.18
C ASN A 79 -11.61 -8.25 -1.83
N ASN A 80 -10.30 -7.96 -1.78
CA ASN A 80 -9.48 -8.08 -0.57
C ASN A 80 -9.03 -6.73 -0.03
N ILE A 81 -9.44 -5.60 -0.62
CA ILE A 81 -9.11 -4.26 -0.09
C ILE A 81 -10.17 -3.83 0.92
N CYS A 82 -9.72 -3.52 2.14
CA CYS A 82 -10.52 -2.95 3.21
C CYS A 82 -10.25 -1.45 3.34
N LEU A 83 -11.29 -0.63 3.12
CA LEU A 83 -11.22 0.84 3.22
C LEU A 83 -11.97 1.39 4.44
N THR A 84 -12.57 0.51 5.26
CA THR A 84 -13.27 0.92 6.48
C THR A 84 -12.32 1.00 7.67
N ASN A 85 -12.68 1.87 8.63
CA ASN A 85 -12.02 1.98 9.93
C ASN A 85 -12.72 1.12 11.00
N GLU A 86 -13.79 0.41 10.63
CA GLU A 86 -14.51 -0.49 11.52
C GLU A 86 -13.81 -1.86 11.58
N PRO A 87 -13.94 -2.59 12.70
CA PRO A 87 -13.46 -3.96 12.79
C PRO A 87 -14.14 -4.84 11.74
N VAL A 88 -13.35 -5.62 11.01
CA VAL A 88 -13.82 -6.60 10.01
C VAL A 88 -13.29 -7.99 10.35
N SER A 89 -14.03 -9.04 9.99
CA SER A 89 -13.54 -10.42 10.12
C SER A 89 -12.74 -10.79 8.87
N LEU A 90 -11.64 -11.53 9.03
CA LEU A 90 -10.91 -12.08 7.88
C LEU A 90 -11.77 -13.09 7.10
N GLU A 91 -12.70 -13.76 7.78
CA GLU A 91 -13.65 -14.70 7.15
C GLU A 91 -14.59 -14.01 6.13
N ASP A 92 -14.70 -12.68 6.18
CA ASP A 92 -15.48 -11.91 5.21
C ASP A 92 -14.74 -11.73 3.88
N PHE A 93 -13.46 -12.09 3.81
CA PHE A 93 -12.58 -11.90 2.65
C PHE A 93 -12.15 -13.24 2.01
N PRO A 94 -12.02 -13.29 0.67
CA PRO A 94 -11.49 -14.46 -0.03
C PRO A 94 -10.12 -14.90 0.51
N ASP A 95 -9.93 -16.21 0.68
CA ASP A 95 -8.70 -16.81 1.22
C ASP A 95 -8.26 -16.24 2.59
N GLU A 96 -9.20 -15.63 3.32
CA GLU A 96 -9.03 -15.12 4.68
C GLU A 96 -7.90 -14.07 4.81
N TYR A 97 -7.79 -13.16 3.85
CA TYR A 97 -6.82 -12.06 3.90
C TYR A 97 -7.40 -10.73 3.45
N LEU A 98 -6.80 -9.63 3.90
CA LEU A 98 -7.17 -8.30 3.44
C LEU A 98 -5.95 -7.38 3.30
N TYR A 99 -6.13 -6.31 2.54
CA TYR A 99 -5.21 -5.19 2.41
C TYR A 99 -5.85 -3.92 3.00
N PHE A 100 -5.15 -3.28 3.94
CA PHE A 100 -5.36 -1.86 4.18
C PHE A 100 -4.54 -1.04 3.20
N VAL A 101 -5.08 0.11 2.81
CA VAL A 101 -4.48 0.98 1.79
C VAL A 101 -4.01 2.28 2.41
N GLU A 102 -2.76 2.65 2.16
CA GLU A 102 -2.30 4.03 2.35
C GLU A 102 -1.78 4.60 1.03
N LEU A 103 -2.14 5.85 0.74
CA LEU A 103 -1.57 6.62 -0.36
C LEU A 103 -0.47 7.53 0.19
N TRP A 104 0.68 7.52 -0.46
CA TRP A 104 1.84 8.31 -0.09
C TRP A 104 2.16 9.28 -1.23
N GLY A 105 2.68 10.46 -0.90
CA GLY A 105 3.15 11.44 -1.88
C GLY A 105 4.66 11.52 -1.86
N ASN A 106 5.33 11.37 -2.99
CA ASN A 106 6.76 11.68 -3.07
C ASN A 106 6.99 13.20 -3.25
N GLU A 107 8.23 13.65 -3.15
CA GLU A 107 8.60 15.07 -3.28
C GLU A 107 8.23 15.69 -4.64
N LYS A 108 8.04 14.86 -5.67
CA LYS A 108 7.64 15.29 -7.01
C LYS A 108 6.13 15.42 -7.18
N GLY A 109 5.35 15.06 -6.14
CA GLY A 109 3.90 15.06 -6.17
C GLY A 109 3.29 13.78 -6.77
N ASN A 110 4.09 12.77 -7.07
CA ASN A 110 3.58 11.49 -7.58
C ASN A 110 3.02 10.65 -6.43
N VAL A 111 2.05 9.79 -6.76
CA VAL A 111 1.36 8.95 -5.78
C VAL A 111 2.02 7.57 -5.71
N ILE A 112 2.29 7.14 -4.49
CA ILE A 112 2.76 5.80 -4.16
C ILE A 112 1.61 5.08 -3.45
N LEU A 113 1.25 3.90 -3.92
CA LEU A 113 0.26 3.03 -3.30
C LEU A 113 0.96 2.04 -2.37
N VAL A 114 0.53 1.96 -1.11
CA VAL A 114 1.02 0.97 -0.15
C VAL A 114 -0.15 0.09 0.32
N LEU A 115 0.00 -1.21 0.15
CA LEU A 115 -0.95 -2.24 0.56
C LEU A 115 -0.39 -3.00 1.78
N PHE A 116 -1.07 -2.91 2.91
CA PHE A 116 -0.70 -3.61 4.14
C PHE A 116 -1.51 -4.88 4.29
N MET A 117 -0.86 -6.03 4.12
CA MET A 117 -1.52 -7.33 4.10
C MET A 117 -1.73 -7.86 5.51
N HIS A 118 -2.96 -8.30 5.80
CA HIS A 118 -3.31 -9.06 6.99
C HIS A 118 -3.81 -10.45 6.61
N HIS A 119 -3.40 -11.43 7.40
CA HIS A 119 -3.84 -12.82 7.44
C HIS A 119 -4.15 -13.19 8.89
#